data_AF-A0A2T2U421-F1
#
_entry.id   AF-A0A2T2U421-F1
#
_cell.length_a   1.000
_cell.length_b   1.000
_cell.length_c   1.000
_cell.angle_alpha   90.00
_cell.angle_beta   90.00
_cell.angle_gamma   90.00
#
_symmetry.space_group_name_H-M   'P 1'
#
loop_
_entity.id
_entity.type
_entity.pdbx_description
1 polymer ?
#
loop_
_entity_poly.entity_id
_entity_poly.type
_entity_poly.pdbx_seq_one_letter_code
_entity_poly.pdbx_strand_id
1 'polypeptide(L)'
;MTPISPRYTNGIPLGADAQFVALDDSGNEVVSLPGEDGTVRLKPAPKAEEGAANGTQTGTATLDLSTEELRDLAKGRQLRLVLTMDQADDGGPATLRATDTIDLALETKVDASVSVND
;
A
#
# COMPACT_ATOMS: atom_id res chain seq x y z
N MET A 1 -2.25 13.70 -13.77
CA MET A 1 -1.76 12.84 -12.69
C MET A 1 -2.75 12.98 -11.56
N THR A 2 -3.37 11.89 -11.13
CA THR A 2 -4.37 11.92 -10.04
C THR A 2 -3.76 11.25 -8.82
N PRO A 3 -3.55 11.97 -7.71
CA PRO A 3 -2.98 11.37 -6.51
C PRO A 3 -4.04 10.54 -5.78
N ILE A 4 -3.67 9.33 -5.38
CA ILE A 4 -4.41 8.55 -4.37
C ILE A 4 -3.59 8.57 -3.09
N SER A 5 -4.25 8.78 -1.95
CA SER A 5 -3.58 8.89 -0.66
C SER A 5 -4.05 7.83 0.33
N PRO A 6 -3.66 6.55 0.16
CA PRO A 6 -4.01 5.52 1.13
C PRO A 6 -3.45 5.83 2.51
N ARG A 7 -4.32 5.75 3.51
CA ARG A 7 -3.92 5.78 4.92
C ARG A 7 -3.66 4.36 5.38
N TYR A 8 -2.62 4.19 6.19
CA TYR A 8 -2.33 2.91 6.84
C TYR A 8 -2.10 3.07 8.33
N THR A 9 -2.38 2.01 9.06
CA THR A 9 -1.99 1.82 10.46
C THR A 9 -1.30 0.47 10.57
N ASN A 10 -0.01 0.50 10.85
CA ASN A 10 0.83 -0.68 11.03
C ASN A 10 0.97 -0.97 12.53
N GLY A 11 0.44 -2.11 12.99
CA GLY A 11 0.58 -2.62 14.35
C GLY A 11 1.63 -3.71 14.49
N ILE A 12 2.39 -4.05 13.44
CA ILE A 12 3.49 -5.03 13.50
C ILE A 12 4.85 -4.34 13.64
N PRO A 13 5.81 -4.96 14.37
CA PRO A 13 7.18 -4.47 14.53
C PRO A 13 8.08 -4.67 13.30
N LEU A 14 7.50 -4.67 12.09
CA LEU A 14 8.20 -4.82 10.80
C LEU A 14 7.81 -3.68 9.85
N GLY A 15 8.79 -3.22 9.08
CA GLY A 15 8.52 -2.40 7.92
C GLY A 15 7.96 -3.26 6.79
N ALA A 16 7.33 -2.62 5.82
CA ALA A 16 6.95 -3.30 4.60
C ALA A 16 7.00 -2.36 3.41
N ASP A 17 7.46 -2.87 2.29
CA ASP A 17 7.31 -2.25 0.99
C ASP A 17 6.05 -2.82 0.33
N ALA A 18 5.09 -1.95 0.07
CA ALA A 18 3.77 -2.31 -0.45
C ALA A 18 3.66 -2.01 -1.95
N GLN A 19 3.08 -2.95 -2.68
CA GLN A 19 2.71 -2.80 -4.09
C GLN A 19 1.27 -3.28 -4.28
N PHE A 20 0.49 -2.51 -5.01
CA PHE A 20 -0.88 -2.84 -5.39
C PHE A 20 -0.89 -3.34 -6.83
N VAL A 21 -1.39 -4.54 -7.05
CA VAL A 21 -1.47 -5.15 -8.38
C VAL A 21 -2.94 -5.31 -8.74
N ALA A 22 -3.37 -4.64 -9.79
CA ALA A 22 -4.70 -4.84 -10.37
C ALA A 22 -4.66 -6.05 -11.29
N LEU A 23 -5.63 -6.95 -11.14
CA LEU A 23 -5.76 -8.19 -11.91
C LEU A 23 -7.06 -8.18 -12.72
N ASP A 24 -7.06 -8.75 -13.93
CA ASP A 24 -8.26 -8.97 -14.73
C ASP A 24 -9.10 -10.18 -14.24
N ASP A 25 -10.20 -10.48 -14.93
CA ASP A 25 -11.10 -11.60 -14.61
C ASP A 25 -10.40 -12.98 -14.72
N SER A 26 -9.28 -13.07 -15.43
CA SER A 26 -8.48 -14.29 -15.58
C SER A 26 -7.34 -14.38 -14.55
N GLY A 27 -7.16 -13.37 -13.71
CA GLY A 27 -6.09 -13.27 -12.73
C GLY A 27 -4.76 -12.78 -13.31
N ASN A 28 -4.74 -12.27 -14.54
CA ASN A 28 -3.54 -11.67 -15.12
C ASN A 28 -3.37 -10.25 -14.61
N GLU A 29 -2.12 -9.84 -14.43
CA GLU A 29 -1.78 -8.47 -14.09
C GLU A 29 -2.11 -7.51 -15.24
N VAL A 30 -2.85 -6.44 -14.91
CA VAL A 30 -3.14 -5.34 -15.85
C VAL A 30 -2.32 -4.09 -15.52
N VAL A 31 -2.04 -3.85 -14.24
CA VAL A 31 -1.15 -2.76 -13.80
C VAL A 31 -0.65 -3.02 -12.37
N SER A 32 0.60 -2.64 -12.10
CA SER A 32 1.21 -2.57 -10.78
C SER A 32 1.39 -1.12 -10.35
N LEU A 33 1.05 -0.81 -9.09
CA LEU A 33 1.01 0.53 -8.52
C LEU A 33 1.78 0.58 -7.18
N PRO A 34 2.73 1.51 -7.00
CA PRO A 34 3.24 2.43 -8.03
C PRO A 34 3.86 1.66 -9.21
N GLY A 35 4.01 2.30 -10.38
CA GLY A 35 4.53 1.69 -11.61
C GLY A 35 5.85 0.91 -11.45
N GLU A 36 6.37 0.29 -12.52
CA GLU A 36 7.50 -0.67 -12.45
C GLU A 36 8.61 -0.25 -11.46
N ASP A 37 8.92 -1.14 -10.51
CA ASP A 37 9.87 -1.02 -9.40
C ASP A 37 9.53 -0.01 -8.28
N GLY A 38 8.39 0.65 -8.36
CA GLY A 38 7.87 1.50 -7.29
C GLY A 38 7.28 0.68 -6.14
N THR A 39 7.58 1.08 -4.91
CA THR A 39 6.90 0.58 -3.71
C THR A 39 6.53 1.71 -2.78
N VAL A 40 5.52 1.46 -1.96
CA VAL A 40 5.11 2.36 -0.88
C VAL A 40 5.68 1.84 0.44
N ARG A 41 6.48 2.67 1.11
CA ARG A 41 7.05 2.32 2.41
C ARG A 41 6.02 2.45 3.54
N LEU A 42 5.66 1.32 4.15
CA LEU A 42 4.94 1.25 5.42
C LEU A 42 5.95 1.19 6.55
N LYS A 43 5.95 2.21 7.41
CA LYS A 43 6.89 2.27 8.55
C LYS A 43 6.49 1.23 9.61
N PRO A 44 7.47 0.61 10.29
CA PRO A 44 7.21 -0.32 11.38
C PRO A 44 6.51 0.35 12.56
N ALA A 45 5.74 -0.43 13.32
CA ALA A 45 5.31 -0.04 14.65
C ALA A 45 6.52 0.10 15.59
N PRO A 46 6.47 1.00 16.59
CA PRO A 46 7.49 1.05 17.63
C PRO A 46 7.60 -0.30 18.37
N LYS A 47 8.84 -0.70 18.68
CA LYS A 47 9.17 -1.96 19.36
C LYS A 47 9.37 -1.73 20.86
N ALA A 48 8.95 -2.69 21.68
CA ALA A 48 9.41 -2.83 23.06
C ALA A 48 10.76 -3.58 23.13
N GLU A 49 11.34 -3.68 24.33
CA GLU A 49 12.62 -4.35 24.55
C GLU A 49 12.59 -5.85 24.14
N GLU A 50 11.45 -6.50 24.31
CA GLU A 50 11.19 -7.89 23.90
C GLU A 50 10.92 -8.07 22.39
N GLY A 51 10.99 -6.99 21.60
CA GLY A 51 10.85 -7.01 20.16
C GLY A 51 9.42 -7.02 19.61
N ALA A 52 8.41 -7.09 20.48
CA ALA A 52 7.01 -6.98 20.09
C ALA A 52 6.61 -5.50 19.85
N ALA A 53 5.57 -5.26 19.07
CA ALA A 53 5.01 -3.92 18.92
C ALA A 53 4.38 -3.42 20.23
N ASN A 54 4.72 -2.19 20.64
CA ASN A 54 4.14 -1.52 21.82
C ASN A 54 3.22 -0.33 21.48
N GLY A 55 2.82 -0.25 20.22
CA GLY A 55 1.92 0.76 19.71
C GLY A 55 1.65 0.52 18.23
N THR A 56 1.11 1.53 17.56
CA THR A 56 0.84 1.51 16.12
C THR A 56 1.58 2.65 15.44
N GLN A 57 2.01 2.43 14.21
CA GLN A 57 2.53 3.46 13.34
C GLN A 57 1.51 3.80 12.25
N THR A 58 1.05 5.04 12.21
CA THR A 58 0.09 5.51 11.19
C THR A 58 0.82 6.39 10.18
N GLY A 59 0.45 6.24 8.91
CA GLY A 59 0.96 7.09 7.86
C GLY A 59 -0.03 7.25 6.71
N THR A 60 0.30 8.19 5.84
CA THR A 60 -0.35 8.33 4.53
C THR A 60 0.71 8.06 3.49
N ALA A 61 0.39 7.20 2.54
CA ALA A 61 1.18 7.01 1.35
C ALA A 61 0.60 7.84 0.22
N THR A 62 1.42 8.21 -0.76
CA THR A 62 0.96 8.89 -1.97
C THR A 62 1.28 8.01 -3.16
N LEU A 63 0.26 7.72 -3.95
CA LEU A 63 0.35 7.02 -5.22
C LEU A 63 0.01 8.03 -6.32
N ASP A 64 1.01 8.38 -7.10
CA ASP A 64 0.83 9.28 -8.24
C ASP A 64 0.56 8.44 -9.48
N LEU A 65 -0.67 8.54 -9.99
CA LEU A 65 -1.10 7.76 -11.15
C LEU A 65 -1.08 8.60 -12.42
N SER A 66 -0.40 8.08 -13.44
CA SER A 66 -0.52 8.54 -14.81
C SER A 66 -1.91 8.24 -15.37
N THR A 67 -2.25 8.90 -16.48
CA THR A 67 -3.52 8.67 -17.18
C THR A 67 -3.61 7.23 -17.75
N GLU A 68 -2.49 6.64 -18.12
CA GLU A 68 -2.42 5.27 -18.61
C GLU A 68 -2.68 4.26 -17.50
N GLU A 69 -2.00 4.40 -16.37
CA GLU A 69 -2.22 3.56 -15.18
C GLU A 69 -3.67 3.64 -14.67
N LEU A 70 -4.30 4.82 -14.70
CA LEU A 70 -5.72 4.96 -14.37
C LEU A 70 -6.64 4.19 -15.33
N ARG A 71 -6.32 4.18 -16.63
CA ARG A 71 -7.09 3.45 -17.64
C ARG A 71 -6.91 1.94 -17.48
N ASP A 72 -5.71 1.49 -17.14
CA ASP A 72 -5.44 0.07 -16.91
C ASP A 72 -6.02 -0.42 -15.59
N LEU A 73 -5.97 0.40 -14.54
CA LEU A 73 -6.65 0.13 -13.27
C LEU A 73 -8.16 -0.07 -13.48
N ALA A 74 -8.79 0.68 -14.38
CA ALA A 74 -10.21 0.54 -14.71
C ALA A 74 -10.57 -0.79 -15.42
N LYS A 75 -9.58 -1.48 -15.99
CA LYS A 75 -9.74 -2.85 -16.54
C LYS A 75 -9.60 -3.91 -15.44
N GLY A 76 -9.05 -3.53 -14.29
CA GLY A 76 -8.89 -4.39 -13.12
C GLY A 76 -10.22 -4.79 -12.50
N ARG A 77 -10.26 -6.01 -11.99
CA ARG A 77 -11.41 -6.69 -11.39
C ARG A 77 -11.13 -7.12 -9.96
N GLN A 78 -9.86 -7.35 -9.66
CA GLN A 78 -9.36 -7.65 -8.32
C GLN A 78 -8.16 -6.77 -8.02
N LEU A 79 -7.97 -6.45 -6.74
CA LEU A 79 -6.80 -5.76 -6.24
C LEU A 79 -6.03 -6.70 -5.31
N ARG A 80 -4.79 -7.01 -5.66
CA ARG A 80 -3.86 -7.78 -4.83
C ARG A 80 -2.87 -6.84 -4.16
N LEU A 81 -2.78 -6.91 -2.85
CA LEU A 81 -1.73 -6.24 -2.10
C LEU A 81 -0.55 -7.19 -1.90
N VAL A 82 0.62 -6.78 -2.37
CA VAL A 82 1.89 -7.48 -2.14
C VAL A 82 2.69 -6.69 -1.12
N LEU A 83 3.10 -7.36 -0.03
CA LEU A 83 3.91 -6.77 1.03
C LEU A 83 5.23 -7.53 1.13
N THR A 84 6.33 -6.81 0.90
CA THR A 84 7.68 -7.31 1.18
C THR A 84 8.11 -6.77 2.53
N MET A 85 8.13 -7.64 3.55
CA MET A 85 8.44 -7.23 4.92
C MET A 85 9.94 -7.27 5.21
N ASP A 86 10.39 -6.34 6.04
CA ASP A 86 11.77 -6.23 6.49
C ASP A 86 11.83 -5.79 7.96
N GLN A 87 12.92 -6.18 8.63
CA GLN A 87 13.19 -5.71 9.98
C GLN A 87 13.79 -4.31 9.93
N ALA A 88 13.34 -3.45 10.84
CA ALA A 88 14.01 -2.17 11.05
C ALA A 88 15.47 -2.40 11.47
N ASP A 89 16.38 -1.56 10.96
CA ASP A 89 17.82 -1.64 11.23
C ASP A 89 18.19 -1.53 12.73
N ASP A 90 17.26 -1.02 13.55
CA ASP A 90 17.51 -0.72 14.95
C ASP A 90 16.61 -1.51 15.92
N GLY A 91 17.19 -1.91 17.05
CA GLY A 91 16.58 -2.79 18.06
C GLY A 91 16.59 -4.27 17.68
N GLY A 92 16.54 -5.15 18.70
CA GLY A 92 16.60 -6.61 18.54
C GLY A 92 15.51 -7.22 17.64
N PRO A 93 15.53 -8.57 17.48
CA PRO A 93 14.65 -9.27 16.54
C PRO A 93 13.17 -8.96 16.82
N ALA A 94 12.41 -8.81 15.75
CA ALA A 94 10.98 -8.53 15.84
C ALA A 94 10.17 -9.77 16.26
N THR A 95 9.23 -9.59 17.19
CA THR A 95 8.31 -10.63 17.65
C THR A 95 6.90 -10.33 17.15
N LEU A 96 6.37 -11.17 16.27
CA LEU A 96 4.99 -11.07 15.77
C LEU A 96 4.03 -11.79 16.72
N ARG A 97 2.93 -11.12 17.08
CA ARG A 97 1.83 -11.71 17.84
C ARG A 97 0.64 -11.98 16.93
N ALA A 98 -0.16 -12.97 17.32
CA ALA A 98 -1.39 -13.31 16.58
C ALA A 98 -2.43 -12.17 16.52
N THR A 99 -2.33 -11.20 17.42
CA THR A 99 -3.22 -10.03 17.49
C THR A 99 -2.68 -8.81 16.76
N ASP A 100 -1.47 -8.87 16.21
CA ASP A 100 -0.92 -7.72 15.48
C ASP A 100 -1.59 -7.60 14.11
N THR A 101 -1.91 -6.38 13.71
CA THR A 101 -2.64 -6.10 12.45
C THR A 101 -1.92 -5.05 11.62
N ILE A 102 -2.12 -5.11 10.31
CA ILE A 102 -1.88 -3.97 9.41
C ILE A 102 -3.23 -3.62 8.80
N ASP A 103 -3.70 -2.41 9.09
CA ASP A 103 -4.93 -1.88 8.53
C ASP A 103 -4.59 -0.91 7.40
N LEU A 104 -5.16 -1.15 6.21
CA LEU A 104 -5.06 -0.25 5.07
C LEU A 104 -6.43 0.30 4.71
N ALA A 105 -6.53 1.63 4.66
CA ALA A 105 -7.69 2.35 4.20
C ALA A 105 -7.34 3.07 2.88
N LEU A 106 -7.89 2.57 1.78
CA LEU A 106 -7.76 3.21 0.48
C LEU A 106 -8.88 4.24 0.32
N GLU A 107 -8.53 5.52 0.39
CA GLU A 107 -9.43 6.61 0.05
C GLU A 107 -9.10 7.10 -1.36
N THR A 108 -10.01 6.88 -2.30
CA THR A 108 -9.85 7.29 -3.70
C THR A 108 -10.79 8.45 -3.99
N LYS A 109 -10.23 9.64 -4.24
CA LYS A 109 -11.00 10.78 -4.76
C LYS A 109 -10.74 10.92 -6.26
N VAL A 110 -11.72 10.56 -7.08
CA VAL A 110 -11.64 10.71 -8.54
C VAL A 110 -12.46 11.92 -8.97
N ASP A 111 -11.79 13.05 -9.24
CA ASP A 111 -12.39 14.20 -9.91
C ASP A 111 -12.18 14.05 -11.42
N ALA A 112 -13.20 13.56 -12.15
CA ALA A 112 -13.17 13.43 -13.61
C ALA A 112 -14.18 14.38 -14.25
N SER A 113 -13.72 15.38 -15.01
CA SER A 113 -14.56 16.19 -15.89
C SER A 113 -14.48 15.66 -17.32
N VAL A 114 -15.61 15.20 -17.86
CA VAL A 114 -15.74 14.87 -19.28
C VAL A 114 -16.21 16.12 -20.01
N SER A 115 -15.30 16.84 -20.66
CA SER A 115 -15.66 17.85 -21.64
C SER A 115 -15.91 17.16 -22.98
N VAL A 116 -17.18 17.09 -23.40
CA VAL A 116 -17.54 16.73 -24.77
C VAL A 116 -17.40 18.00 -25.60
N ASN A 117 -16.43 18.05 -26.52
CA ASN A 117 -16.46 19.03 -27.60
C ASN A 117 -17.36 18.46 -28.69
N ASP A 118 -18.49 19.12 -28.95
CA ASP A 118 -19.23 19.00 -30.22
C ASP A 118 -18.44 19.63 -31.38
#